data_AF-A0A9X7CB94-F1
#
_entry.id   AF-A0A9X7CB94-F1
#
_cell.length_a   1.000
_cell.length_b   1.000
_cell.length_c   1.000
_cell.angle_alpha   90.00
_cell.angle_beta   90.00
_cell.angle_gamma   90.00
#
_symmetry.space_group_name_H-M   'P 1'
#
loop_
_entity.id
_entity.type
_entity.pdbx_description
1 polymer ?
#
loop_
_entity_poly.entity_id
_entity_poly.type
_entity_poly.pdbx_seq_one_letter_code
_entity_poly.pdbx_strand_id
1 'polypeptide(L)'
;MQVLEIISLIWKSGANIYLDPSDGRIGIKRQNLIPVEVMQAAEKNFNGIDTWFKSWKDANNEKITILKIFYEFSGWKHNRKLHDWLLADTDSFQMFYDWTIALAKNGWTDVYEDYRPFENDESNAMARKIYERAVIHAKKGVGA
;
A
#
# COMPACT_ATOMS: atom_id res chain seq x y z
N MET A 1 2.23 2.96 -18.86
CA MET A 1 1.73 2.77 -17.50
C MET A 1 2.87 2.30 -16.61
N GLN A 2 3.04 2.91 -15.44
CA GLN A 2 4.02 2.43 -14.45
C GLN A 2 3.51 1.14 -13.79
N VAL A 3 4.41 0.40 -13.14
CA VAL A 3 4.08 -0.86 -12.46
C VAL A 3 2.97 -0.66 -11.43
N LEU A 4 3.06 0.36 -10.57
CA LEU A 4 2.03 0.57 -9.54
C LEU A 4 0.73 1.12 -10.11
N GLU A 5 0.77 1.87 -11.20
CA GLU A 5 -0.43 2.29 -11.92
C GLU A 5 -1.21 1.06 -12.41
N ILE A 6 -0.54 0.11 -13.06
CA ILE A 6 -1.15 -1.16 -13.51
C ILE A 6 -1.77 -1.90 -12.32
N ILE A 7 -1.00 -2.09 -11.24
CA ILE A 7 -1.46 -2.82 -10.05
C ILE A 7 -2.67 -2.12 -9.42
N SER A 8 -2.65 -0.79 -9.33
CA SER A 8 -3.75 0.02 -8.80
C SER A 8 -5.02 -0.14 -9.62
N LEU A 9 -4.91 -0.15 -10.95
CA LEU A 9 -6.06 -0.31 -11.85
C LEU A 9 -6.65 -1.71 -11.76
N ILE A 10 -5.81 -2.74 -11.57
CA ILE A 10 -6.28 -4.09 -11.28
C ILE A 10 -7.09 -4.11 -9.99
N TRP A 11 -6.60 -3.51 -8.89
CA TRP A 11 -7.36 -3.47 -7.64
C TRP A 11 -8.64 -2.64 -7.74
N LYS A 12 -8.60 -1.49 -8.41
CA LYS A 12 -9.77 -0.60 -8.62
C LYS A 12 -10.85 -1.24 -9.48
N SER A 13 -10.51 -2.21 -10.35
CA SER A 13 -11.49 -3.01 -11.08
C SER A 13 -12.29 -3.97 -10.19
N GLY A 14 -11.90 -4.16 -8.93
CA GLY A 14 -12.47 -5.15 -8.02
C GLY A 14 -11.82 -6.54 -8.13
N ALA A 15 -10.83 -6.70 -9.00
CA ALA A 15 -9.93 -7.84 -9.01
C ALA A 15 -8.88 -7.74 -7.88
N ASN A 16 -8.28 -8.86 -7.52
CA ASN A 16 -7.22 -8.90 -6.51
C ASN A 16 -6.01 -9.63 -7.05
N ILE A 17 -4.97 -8.88 -7.42
CA ILE A 17 -3.62 -9.38 -7.68
C ILE A 17 -2.84 -9.50 -6.38
N TYR A 18 -2.13 -10.61 -6.19
CA TYR A 18 -1.40 -10.94 -4.96
C TYR A 18 -0.22 -11.88 -5.24
N LEU A 19 0.74 -11.94 -4.33
CA LEU A 19 1.76 -12.97 -4.28
C LEU A 19 1.20 -14.18 -3.52
N ASP A 20 1.10 -15.34 -4.17
CA ASP A 20 0.60 -16.57 -3.57
C ASP A 20 1.64 -17.11 -2.56
N PRO A 21 1.27 -17.31 -1.29
CA PRO A 21 2.23 -17.78 -0.28
C PRO A 21 2.63 -19.24 -0.46
N SER A 22 1.88 -20.04 -1.24
CA SER A 22 2.16 -21.46 -1.44
C SER A 22 3.33 -21.72 -2.39
N ASP A 23 3.48 -20.90 -3.42
CA ASP A 23 4.49 -21.10 -4.47
C ASP A 23 5.28 -19.82 -4.82
N GLY A 24 4.96 -18.67 -4.20
CA GLY A 24 5.62 -17.40 -4.43
C GLY A 24 5.37 -16.81 -5.83
N ARG A 25 4.30 -17.22 -6.51
CA ARG A 25 3.91 -16.72 -7.84
C ARG A 25 2.80 -15.69 -7.74
N ILE A 26 2.68 -14.85 -8.76
CA ILE A 26 1.58 -13.89 -8.85
C ILE A 26 0.28 -14.60 -9.20
N GLY A 27 -0.73 -14.42 -8.36
CA GLY A 27 -2.10 -14.87 -8.58
C GLY A 27 -3.05 -13.69 -8.77
N ILE A 28 -4.15 -13.91 -9.50
CA ILE A 28 -5.22 -12.94 -9.68
C ILE A 28 -6.57 -13.59 -9.38
N LYS A 29 -7.35 -13.01 -8.48
CA LYS A 29 -8.77 -13.33 -8.27
C LYS A 29 -9.66 -12.35 -9.02
N ARG A 30 -10.75 -12.85 -9.60
CA ARG A 30 -11.73 -12.08 -10.38
C ARG A 30 -11.10 -11.35 -11.59
N GLN A 31 -10.18 -12.02 -12.28
CA GLN A 31 -9.47 -11.48 -13.45
C GLN A 31 -10.43 -10.96 -14.55
N ASN A 32 -11.62 -11.54 -14.66
CA ASN A 32 -12.65 -11.13 -15.62
C ASN A 32 -13.18 -9.69 -15.41
N LEU A 33 -12.89 -9.06 -14.27
CA LEU A 33 -13.23 -7.65 -14.02
C LEU A 33 -12.17 -6.68 -14.56
N ILE A 34 -10.98 -7.17 -14.90
CA ILE A 34 -9.87 -6.33 -15.35
C ILE A 34 -10.10 -5.93 -16.81
N PRO A 35 -10.04 -4.64 -17.16
CA PRO A 35 -10.09 -4.20 -18.54
C PRO A 35 -8.98 -4.84 -19.38
N VAL A 36 -9.28 -5.19 -20.64
CA VAL A 36 -8.35 -5.89 -21.54
C VAL A 36 -7.01 -5.15 -21.68
N GLU A 37 -7.06 -3.83 -21.81
CA GLU A 37 -5.86 -2.97 -21.93
C GLU A 37 -4.98 -3.03 -20.69
N VAL A 38 -5.58 -3.09 -19.50
CA VAL A 38 -4.87 -3.20 -18.22
C VAL A 38 -4.22 -4.58 -18.10
N MET A 39 -4.91 -5.64 -18.53
CA MET A 39 -4.34 -7.00 -18.53
C MET A 39 -3.15 -7.11 -19.51
N GLN A 40 -3.27 -6.55 -20.71
CA GLN A 40 -2.17 -6.50 -21.68
C GLN A 40 -0.97 -5.69 -21.14
N ALA A 41 -1.23 -4.60 -20.43
CA ALA A 41 -0.17 -3.83 -19.77
C ALA A 41 0.50 -4.65 -18.66
N ALA A 42 -0.28 -5.42 -17.87
CA ALA A 42 0.24 -6.29 -16.83
C ALA A 42 1.12 -7.42 -17.39
N GLU A 43 0.73 -8.04 -18.51
CA GLU A 43 1.52 -9.07 -19.19
C GLU A 43 2.86 -8.51 -19.69
N LYS A 44 2.85 -7.34 -20.33
CA LYS A 44 4.07 -6.66 -20.81
C LYS A 44 5.01 -6.25 -19.67
N ASN A 45 4.47 -5.97 -18.48
CA ASN A 45 5.23 -5.51 -17.32
C ASN A 45 5.34 -6.57 -16.21
N PHE A 46 5.10 -7.85 -16.53
CA PHE A 46 5.01 -8.92 -15.54
C PHE A 46 6.24 -8.99 -14.63
N ASN A 47 7.44 -8.86 -15.17
CA ASN A 47 8.67 -8.90 -14.38
C ASN A 47 8.74 -7.77 -13.34
N GLY A 48 8.27 -6.56 -13.68
CA GLY A 48 8.23 -5.43 -12.76
C GLY A 48 7.19 -5.65 -11.65
N ILE A 49 6.03 -6.19 -12.00
CA ILE A 49 4.97 -6.55 -11.06
C ILE A 49 5.47 -7.65 -10.09
N ASP A 50 6.03 -8.73 -10.62
CA ASP A 50 6.58 -9.84 -9.84
C ASP A 50 7.69 -9.38 -8.90
N THR A 51 8.64 -8.57 -9.40
CA THR A 51 9.71 -7.98 -8.60
C THR A 51 9.15 -7.11 -7.47
N TRP A 52 8.19 -6.24 -7.78
CA TRP A 52 7.58 -5.37 -6.77
C TRP A 52 6.89 -6.20 -5.69
N PHE A 53 6.06 -7.20 -6.03
CA PHE A 53 5.42 -8.07 -5.05
C PHE A 53 6.42 -8.85 -4.19
N LYS A 54 7.46 -9.42 -4.80
CA LYS A 54 8.49 -10.20 -4.07
C LYS A 54 9.32 -9.33 -3.14
N SER A 55 9.55 -8.06 -3.48
CA SER A 55 10.26 -7.13 -2.59
C SER A 55 9.52 -6.84 -1.27
N TRP A 56 8.25 -7.22 -1.15
CA TRP A 56 7.47 -7.10 0.09
C TRP A 56 7.54 -8.35 0.99
N LYS A 57 8.16 -9.45 0.55
CA LYS A 57 8.16 -10.74 1.25
C LYS A 57 8.64 -10.65 2.71
N ASP A 58 9.68 -9.86 2.95
CA ASP A 58 10.32 -9.71 4.26
C ASP A 58 10.03 -8.34 4.90
N ALA A 59 9.01 -7.63 4.40
CA ALA A 59 8.64 -6.34 4.94
C ALA A 59 8.07 -6.47 6.36
N ASN A 60 8.57 -5.64 7.28
CA ASN A 60 8.10 -5.64 8.65
C ASN A 60 6.67 -5.05 8.79
N ASN A 61 6.08 -5.22 9.97
CA ASN A 61 4.71 -4.75 10.24
C ASN A 61 4.54 -3.23 10.11
N GLU A 62 5.58 -2.43 10.34
CA GLU A 62 5.55 -0.98 10.17
C GLU A 62 5.34 -0.63 8.69
N LYS A 63 6.18 -1.20 7.81
CA LYS A 63 6.08 -1.01 6.35
C LYS A 63 4.75 -1.49 5.80
N ILE A 64 4.29 -2.67 6.24
CA ILE A 64 2.98 -3.21 5.83
C ILE A 64 1.82 -2.32 6.31
N THR A 65 1.93 -1.71 7.49
CA THR A 65 0.90 -0.79 8.01
C THR A 65 0.83 0.47 7.17
N ILE A 66 1.98 1.09 6.89
CA ILE A 66 2.04 2.27 6.01
C ILE A 66 1.51 1.96 4.62
N LEU A 67 1.88 0.82 4.03
CA LEU A 67 1.36 0.40 2.73
C LEU A 67 -0.17 0.30 2.70
N LYS A 68 -0.78 -0.24 3.76
CA LYS A 68 -2.24 -0.35 3.88
C LYS A 68 -2.91 1.02 4.03
N ILE A 69 -2.30 1.94 4.78
CA ILE A 69 -2.79 3.32 4.91
C ILE A 69 -2.71 4.01 3.55
N PHE A 70 -1.58 3.86 2.87
CA PHE A 70 -1.36 4.41 1.54
C PHE A 70 -2.41 3.93 0.54
N TYR A 71 -2.74 2.62 0.49
CA TYR A 71 -3.78 2.10 -0.40
C TYR A 71 -5.18 2.62 -0.14
N GLU A 72 -5.54 2.82 1.14
CA GLU A 72 -6.82 3.43 1.51
C GLU A 72 -6.85 4.87 1.00
N PHE A 73 -5.77 5.62 1.26
CA PHE A 73 -5.68 7.04 0.94
C PHE A 73 -5.63 7.31 -0.57
N SER A 74 -4.91 6.49 -1.33
CA SER A 74 -4.83 6.59 -2.79
C SER A 74 -6.08 6.07 -3.50
N GLY A 75 -7.02 5.47 -2.76
CA GLY A 75 -8.22 4.84 -3.31
C GLY A 75 -7.93 3.58 -4.12
N TRP A 76 -6.76 2.95 -3.92
CA TRP A 76 -6.39 1.73 -4.63
C TRP A 76 -7.08 0.51 -4.03
N LYS A 77 -7.15 0.44 -2.68
CA LYS A 77 -7.84 -0.62 -1.95
C LYS A 77 -8.51 -0.04 -0.72
N HIS A 78 -9.81 -0.32 -0.60
CA HIS A 78 -10.56 0.09 0.58
C HIS A 78 -10.36 -0.88 1.76
N ASN A 79 -10.17 -0.31 2.95
CA ASN A 79 -10.07 -0.99 4.23
C ASN A 79 -10.85 -0.20 5.28
N ARG A 80 -12.13 -0.55 5.44
CA ARG A 80 -13.05 0.14 6.35
C ARG A 80 -12.53 0.27 7.78
N LYS A 81 -11.89 -0.75 8.34
CA LYS A 81 -11.35 -0.68 9.71
C LYS A 81 -10.25 0.37 9.85
N LEU A 82 -9.41 0.49 8.83
CA LEU A 82 -8.34 1.48 8.77
C LEU A 82 -8.92 2.88 8.55
N HIS A 83 -9.91 3.00 7.67
CA HIS A 83 -10.67 4.22 7.44
C HIS A 83 -11.30 4.75 8.74
N ASP A 84 -12.06 3.91 9.44
CA ASP A 84 -12.74 4.26 10.69
C ASP A 84 -11.73 4.69 11.77
N TRP A 85 -10.58 4.01 11.86
CA TRP A 85 -9.49 4.41 12.76
C TRP A 85 -8.94 5.81 12.43
N LEU A 86 -8.62 6.09 11.17
CA LEU A 86 -8.06 7.37 10.75
C LEU A 86 -9.05 8.54 10.94
N LEU A 87 -10.35 8.28 10.85
CA LEU A 87 -11.37 9.27 11.18
C LEU A 87 -11.47 9.53 12.70
N ALA A 88 -11.27 8.49 13.52
CA ALA A 88 -11.32 8.61 14.98
C ALA A 88 -10.03 9.18 15.60
N ASP A 89 -8.89 9.02 14.94
CA ASP A 89 -7.58 9.50 15.39
C ASP A 89 -6.96 10.45 14.35
N THR A 90 -7.42 11.71 14.39
CA THR A 90 -6.98 12.75 13.45
C THR A 90 -5.48 13.05 13.54
N ASP A 91 -4.83 12.80 14.67
CA ASP A 91 -3.38 12.95 14.79
C ASP A 91 -2.66 11.89 13.95
N SER A 92 -3.14 10.63 13.98
CA SER A 92 -2.59 9.56 13.14
C SER A 92 -2.74 9.90 11.66
N PHE A 93 -3.86 10.50 11.29
CA PHE A 93 -4.11 10.97 9.93
C PHE A 93 -3.15 12.11 9.54
N GLN A 94 -2.97 13.13 10.40
CA GLN A 94 -2.01 14.20 10.17
C GLN A 94 -0.57 13.68 10.07
N MET A 95 -0.16 12.75 10.93
CA MET A 95 1.17 12.13 10.87
C MET A 95 1.41 11.39 9.55
N PHE A 96 0.38 10.75 8.98
CA PHE A 96 0.50 10.13 7.67
C PHE A 96 0.71 11.18 6.56
N TYR A 97 0.01 12.31 6.61
CA TYR A 97 0.29 13.41 5.69
C TYR A 97 1.72 13.94 5.85
N ASP A 98 2.17 14.19 7.08
CA ASP A 98 3.53 14.67 7.34
C ASP A 98 4.58 13.67 6.82
N TRP A 99 4.30 12.37 6.94
CA TRP A 99 5.11 11.31 6.35
C TRP A 99 5.17 11.42 4.81
N THR A 100 4.05 11.65 4.13
CA THR A 100 4.07 11.87 2.66
C THR A 100 4.83 13.13 2.26
N ILE A 101 4.79 14.19 3.08
CA ILE A 101 5.55 15.43 2.87
C ILE A 101 7.06 15.15 3.02
N ALA A 102 7.47 14.35 4.00
CA ALA A 102 8.87 13.95 4.18
C ALA A 102 9.40 13.19 2.95
N LEU A 103 8.61 12.29 2.38
CA LEU A 103 8.95 11.61 1.12
C LEU A 103 9.05 12.59 -0.05
N ALA A 104 8.10 13.52 -0.16
CA ALA A 104 8.10 14.51 -1.24
C ALA A 104 9.33 15.43 -1.19
N LYS A 105 9.75 15.84 0.02
CA LYS A 105 11.02 16.57 0.24
C LYS A 105 12.24 15.75 -0.22
N ASN A 106 12.16 14.42 -0.19
CA ASN A 106 13.21 13.53 -0.65
C ASN A 106 13.08 13.13 -2.13
N GLY A 107 12.12 13.70 -2.87
CA GLY A 107 11.99 13.54 -4.32
C GLY A 107 10.84 12.65 -4.79
N TRP A 108 10.02 12.09 -3.90
CA TRP A 108 8.85 11.31 -4.30
C TRP A 108 7.73 12.24 -4.82
N THR A 109 7.42 12.18 -6.11
CA THR A 109 6.48 13.13 -6.74
C THR A 109 5.29 12.49 -7.44
N ASP A 110 5.30 11.15 -7.57
CA ASP A 110 4.28 10.40 -8.27
C ASP A 110 3.76 9.25 -7.39
N VAL A 111 2.45 9.21 -7.20
CA VAL A 111 1.75 8.17 -6.42
C VAL A 111 1.94 6.77 -7.01
N TYR A 112 2.28 6.66 -8.29
CA TYR A 112 2.54 5.40 -8.98
C TYR A 112 4.03 5.02 -9.04
N GLU A 113 4.89 5.80 -8.39
CA GLU A 113 6.27 5.41 -8.08
C GLU A 113 6.36 4.76 -6.71
N ASP A 114 7.25 3.77 -6.59
CA ASP A 114 7.55 3.14 -5.31
C ASP A 114 8.16 4.17 -4.37
N TYR A 115 7.50 4.45 -3.25
CA TYR A 115 7.96 5.46 -2.30
C TYR A 115 9.17 5.00 -1.48
N ARG A 116 9.43 3.69 -1.40
CA ARG A 116 10.45 3.12 -0.49
C ARG A 116 11.87 3.67 -0.73
N PRO A 117 12.35 3.89 -1.96
CA PRO A 117 13.64 4.52 -2.21
C PRO A 117 13.77 5.96 -1.69
N PHE A 118 12.64 6.63 -1.41
CA PHE A 118 12.60 8.00 -0.91
C PHE A 118 12.45 8.06 0.61
N GLU A 119 12.42 6.93 1.31
CA GLU A 119 12.39 6.90 2.77
C GLU A 119 13.74 7.31 3.36
N ASN A 120 13.69 8.02 4.49
CA ASN A 120 14.85 8.46 5.27
C ASN A 120 14.56 8.31 6.78
N ASP A 121 15.50 8.75 7.64
CA ASP A 121 15.36 8.62 9.10
C ASP A 121 14.10 9.32 9.64
N GLU A 122 13.74 10.49 9.10
CA GLU A 122 12.54 11.23 9.46
C GLU A 122 11.27 10.43 9.12
N SER A 123 11.13 9.98 7.87
CA SER A 123 9.97 9.21 7.44
C SER A 123 9.89 7.86 8.14
N ASN A 124 11.02 7.21 8.42
CA ASN A 124 11.06 5.94 9.15
C ASN A 124 10.61 6.12 10.61
N ALA A 125 11.02 7.19 11.28
CA ALA A 125 10.57 7.50 12.64
C ALA A 125 9.05 7.80 12.70
N MET A 126 8.52 8.51 11.70
CA MET A 126 7.08 8.75 11.57
C MET A 126 6.32 7.43 11.32
N ALA A 127 6.79 6.59 10.40
CA ALA A 127 6.18 5.31 10.09
C ALA A 127 6.05 4.40 11.32
N ARG A 128 7.08 4.36 12.17
CA ARG A 128 7.05 3.63 13.44
C ARG A 128 5.99 4.17 14.39
N LYS A 129 5.90 5.49 14.59
CA LYS A 129 4.88 6.10 15.46
C LYS A 129 3.46 5.83 14.97
N ILE A 130 3.25 5.90 13.65
CA ILE A 130 1.95 5.57 13.03
C ILE A 130 1.57 4.11 13.33
N TYR A 131 2.52 3.18 13.16
CA TYR A 131 2.31 1.77 13.50
C TYR A 131 1.99 1.55 14.98
N GLU A 132 2.73 2.20 15.90
CA GLU A 132 2.47 2.11 17.34
C GLU A 132 1.04 2.57 17.69
N ARG A 133 0.58 3.67 17.09
CA ARG A 133 -0.81 4.15 17.26
C ARG A 133 -1.84 3.16 16.69
N ALA A 134 -1.56 2.57 15.51
CA ALA A 134 -2.42 1.55 14.91
C ALA A 134 -2.57 0.33 15.83
N VAL A 135 -1.48 -0.14 16.44
CA VAL A 135 -1.49 -1.26 17.39
C VAL A 135 -2.28 -0.93 18.65
N ILE A 136 -2.13 0.28 19.21
CA ILE A 136 -2.89 0.73 20.38
C ILE A 136 -4.38 0.77 20.06
N HIS A 137 -4.77 1.34 18.92
CA HIS A 137 -6.16 1.38 18.50
C HIS A 137 -6.75 -0.02 18.32
N ALA A 138 -6.03 -0.91 17.62
CA ALA A 138 -6.46 -2.30 17.43
C ALA A 138 -6.67 -3.03 18.76
N LYS A 139 -5.82 -2.78 19.77
CA LYS A 139 -5.99 -3.37 21.11
C LYS A 139 -7.19 -2.81 21.89
N LYS A 140 -7.49 -1.51 21.75
CA LYS A 140 -8.67 -0.89 22.40
C LYS A 140 -9.99 -1.45 21.86
N GLY A 141 -10.04 -1.84 20.58
CA GLY A 141 -11.21 -2.46 19.96
C GLY A 141 -11.42 -3.95 20.27
N VAL A 142 -10.52 -4.61 21.01
CA VAL A 142 -10.63 -6.05 21.37
C VAL A 142 -11.34 -6.27 22.72
N GLY A 143 -11.84 -5.20 23.35
CA GLY A 143 -12.54 -5.27 24.64
C GLY A 143 -13.83 -4.45 24.74
N ALA A 144 -14.44 -4.09 23.60
CA ALA A 144 -15.73 -3.39 23.54
C ALA A 144 -16.83 -4.31 22.99
#